data_AF-A0AAI8GCA5-F1
#
_entry.id   AF-A0AAI8GCA5-F1
#
_cell.length_a   1.000
_cell.length_b   1.000
_cell.length_c   1.000
_cell.angle_alpha   90.00
_cell.angle_beta   90.00
_cell.angle_gamma   90.00
#
_symmetry.space_group_name_H-M   'P 1'
#
loop_
_entity.id
_entity.type
_entity.pdbx_description
1 polymer ?
#
loop_
_entity_poly.entity_id
_entity_poly.type
_entity_poly.pdbx_seq_one_letter_code
_entity_poly.pdbx_strand_id
1 'polypeptide(L)' 'MKNRGTPFAEKDETKADLVFNGIHLEFGGANKNPKLADFVIRDDIDLPVRNCIPMWVLGMGW' A
#
# COMPACT_ATOMS: atom_id res chain seq x y z
N MET A 1 -4.32 16.26 -16.90
CA MET A 1 -4.41 15.05 -16.06
C MET A 1 -4.85 15.44 -14.65
N LYS A 2 -6.15 15.48 -14.37
CA LYS A 2 -6.72 15.89 -13.07
C LYS A 2 -7.77 14.85 -12.67
N ASN A 3 -7.35 13.76 -12.04
CA ASN A 3 -8.17 12.81 -11.26
C ASN A 3 -7.23 11.77 -10.65
N ARG A 4 -6.31 12.22 -9.78
CA ARG A 4 -5.67 11.30 -8.84
C ARG A 4 -6.56 11.38 -7.61
N GLY A 5 -7.31 10.31 -7.33
CA GLY A 5 -8.26 10.26 -6.21
C GLY A 5 -7.61 10.75 -4.90
N THR A 6 -8.41 11.18 -3.95
CA THR A 6 -7.86 11.66 -2.67
C THR A 6 -7.44 10.45 -1.83
N PRO A 7 -6.17 10.36 -1.38
CA PRO A 7 -5.80 9.37 -0.38
C PRO A 7 -6.42 9.76 0.97
N PHE A 8 -7.16 8.84 1.58
CA PHE A 8 -7.68 8.97 2.94
C PHE A 8 -6.89 8.07 3.87
N ALA A 9 -6.60 8.53 5.09
CA ALA A 9 -6.09 7.62 6.11
C ALA A 9 -7.23 6.71 6.58
N GLU A 10 -7.01 5.40 6.58
CA GLU A 10 -7.99 4.46 7.14
C GLU A 10 -7.98 4.60 8.66
N LYS A 11 -9.15 4.71 9.28
CA LYS A 11 -9.26 4.80 10.75
C LYS A 11 -9.11 3.44 11.41
N ASP A 12 -9.40 2.39 10.66
CA ASP A 12 -9.29 1.00 11.09
C ASP A 12 -7.90 0.43 10.75
N GLU A 13 -6.98 0.52 11.72
CA GLU A 13 -5.60 0.04 11.58
C GLU A 13 -5.51 -1.45 11.24
N THR A 14 -6.58 -2.24 11.36
CA THR A 14 -6.59 -3.66 11.00
C THR A 14 -6.88 -3.92 9.52
N LYS A 15 -7.35 -2.92 8.78
CA LYS A 15 -7.74 -3.06 7.36
C LYS A 15 -6.72 -2.48 6.40
N ALA A 16 -6.25 -1.27 6.65
CA ALA A 16 -5.31 -0.56 5.81
C ALA A 16 -4.70 0.59 6.60
N ASP A 17 -3.66 1.21 6.06
CA ASP A 17 -3.16 2.48 6.59
C ASP A 17 -3.67 3.66 5.72
N LEU A 18 -3.91 3.41 4.44
CA LEU A 18 -4.41 4.36 3.46
C LEU A 18 -5.51 3.74 2.59
N VAL A 19 -6.50 4.53 2.23
CA VAL A 19 -7.51 4.18 1.22
C VAL A 19 -7.41 5.19 0.08
N PHE A 20 -7.14 4.69 -1.11
CA PHE A 20 -7.10 5.51 -2.31
C PHE A 20 -8.19 5.04 -3.27
N ASN A 21 -9.23 5.85 -3.47
CA ASN A 21 -10.31 5.55 -4.42
C ASN A 21 -10.97 4.16 -4.21
N GLY A 22 -11.10 3.73 -2.95
CA GLY A 22 -11.64 2.41 -2.58
C GLY A 22 -10.61 1.26 -2.56
N ILE A 23 -9.35 1.54 -2.91
CA ILE A 23 -8.23 0.59 -2.79
C ILE A 23 -7.61 0.74 -1.42
N HIS A 24 -7.52 -0.37 -0.68
CA HIS A 24 -6.87 -0.43 0.62
C HIS A 24 -5.36 -0.64 0.46
N LEU A 25 -4.57 0.33 0.90
CA LEU A 25 -3.11 0.31 0.92
C LEU A 25 -2.59 0.19 2.35
N GLU A 26 -1.75 -0.80 2.58
CA GLU A 26 -1.02 -0.98 3.83
C GLU A 26 0.46 -0.65 3.64
N PHE A 27 1.09 -0.07 4.66
CA PHE A 27 2.53 0.13 4.73
C PHE A 27 3.11 -0.72 5.86
N GLY A 28 4.01 -1.65 5.53
CA GLY A 28 4.55 -2.57 6.52
C GLY A 28 5.78 -3.34 6.07
N GLY A 29 6.62 -3.73 7.02
CA GLY A 29 7.75 -4.63 6.76
C GLY A 29 7.37 -6.11 6.86
N ALA A 30 8.34 -7.01 6.67
CA ALA A 30 8.14 -8.46 6.64
C ALA A 30 7.41 -9.08 7.85
N ASN A 31 7.47 -8.42 9.02
CA ASN A 31 6.90 -8.92 10.27
C ASN A 31 5.44 -8.51 10.56
N LYS A 32 4.78 -7.72 9.70
CA LYS A 32 3.36 -7.41 9.91
C LYS A 32 2.47 -8.54 9.38
N ASN A 33 1.52 -8.96 10.23
CA ASN A 33 0.47 -9.91 9.85
C ASN A 33 -0.29 -9.38 8.64
N PRO A 34 -0.69 -10.24 7.69
CA PRO A 34 -1.45 -9.80 6.52
C PRO A 34 -2.77 -9.16 6.98
N LYS A 35 -2.90 -7.85 6.82
CA LYS A 35 -4.19 -7.16 6.94
C LYS A 35 -5.05 -7.51 5.72
N LEU A 36 -6.33 -7.19 5.79
CA LEU A 36 -7.28 -7.35 4.68
C LEU A 36 -7.07 -6.33 3.54
N ALA A 37 -5.86 -5.75 3.42
CA ALA A 37 -5.55 -4.72 2.44
C ALA A 37 -5.39 -5.31 1.03
N ASP A 38 -5.87 -4.58 0.01
CA ASP A 38 -5.73 -4.97 -1.40
C ASP A 38 -4.28 -4.89 -1.87
N PHE A 39 -3.52 -3.92 -1.38
CA PHE A 39 -2.10 -3.78 -1.68
C PHE A 39 -1.29 -3.52 -0.42
N VAL A 40 -0.14 -4.17 -0.34
CA VAL A 40 0.82 -3.99 0.76
C VAL A 40 2.10 -3.41 0.19
N ILE A 41 2.50 -2.25 0.69
CA ILE A 41 3.75 -1.61 0.36
C ILE A 41 4.80 -2.05 1.37
N ARG A 42 5.81 -2.79 0.90
CA ARG A 42 6.92 -3.28 1.72
C ARG A 42 8.23 -2.66 1.29
N ASP A 43 9.06 -2.30 2.25
CA ASP A 43 10.44 -1.88 2.02
C ASP A 43 11.39 -3.06 1.80
N ASP A 44 11.09 -4.20 2.43
CA ASP A 44 11.93 -5.41 2.44
C ASP A 44 11.86 -6.27 1.16
N ILE A 45 11.07 -5.88 0.16
CA ILE A 45 10.95 -6.64 -1.10
C ILE A 45 11.59 -5.87 -2.26
N ASP A 46 12.42 -6.56 -3.03
CA ASP A 46 13.05 -5.97 -4.23
C ASP A 46 12.20 -6.16 -5.49
N LEU A 47 11.19 -7.04 -5.45
CA LEU A 47 10.33 -7.34 -6.59
C LEU A 47 8.86 -7.28 -6.16
N PRO A 48 7.96 -6.79 -7.02
CA PRO A 48 6.52 -6.86 -6.76
C PRO A 48 6.08 -8.32 -6.80
N VAL A 49 5.50 -8.80 -5.70
CA VAL A 49 5.02 -10.18 -5.57
C VAL A 49 3.53 -10.15 -5.20
N ARG A 50 2.69 -10.66 -6.10
CA ARG A 50 1.22 -10.68 -5.97
C ARG A 50 0.65 -9.27 -5.74
N ASN A 51 0.25 -8.98 -4.50
CA ASN A 51 -0.36 -7.73 -4.05
C ASN A 51 0.64 -6.87 -3.25
N CYS A 52 1.90 -7.26 -3.28
CA CYS A 52 2.98 -6.62 -2.53
C CYS A 52 3.80 -5.74 -3.46
N ILE A 53 3.89 -4.45 -3.17
CA ILE A 53 4.61 -3.46 -3.97
C ILE A 53 5.84 -2.99 -3.17
N PRO A 54 7.04 -3.02 -3.76
CA PRO A 54 8.20 -2.41 -3.14
C PRO A 54 8.02 -0.91 -2.91
N MET A 55 8.44 -0.40 -1.76
CA MET A 55 8.35 1.03 -1.46
C MET A 55 9.11 1.88 -2.50
N TRP A 56 10.22 1.37 -3.03
CA TRP A 56 11.01 2.06 -4.05
C TRP A 56 10.24 2.27 -5.36
N VAL A 57 9.26 1.42 -5.70
CA VAL A 57 8.44 1.59 -6.92
C VAL A 57 7.63 2.87 -6.87
N LEU A 58 7.22 3.32 -5.68
CA LEU A 58 6.46 4.57 -5.51
C LEU A 58 7.33 5.81 -5.73
N GLY A 59 8.63 5.72 -5.46
CA GLY A 59 9.57 6.84 -5.57
C GLY A 59 10.38 6.86 -6.86
N MET A 60 10.63 5.70 -7.46
CA MET A 60 11.54 5.53 -8.61
C MET A 60 10.82 5.06 -9.89
N GLY A 61 9.53 4.73 -9.82
CA GLY A 61 8.74 4.27 -10.97
C GLY A 61 8.09 5.37 -11.81
N TRP A 62 8.48 6.63 -11.63
CA TRP A 62 7.91 7.79 -12.33
C TRP A 62 8.74 8.15 -13.57
#